data_AF-A0A1N7IMC8-F1
#
_entry.id   AF-A0A1N7IMC8-F1
#
_cell.length_a   1.000
_cell.length_b   1.000
_cell.length_c   1.000
_cell.angle_alpha   90.00
_cell.angle_beta   90.00
_cell.angle_gamma   90.00
#
_symmetry.space_group_name_H-M   'P 1'
#
loop_
_entity.id
_entity.type
_entity.pdbx_description
1 polymer ?
#
loop_
_entity_poly.entity_id
_entity_poly.type
_entity_poly.pdbx_seq_one_letter_code
_entity_poly.pdbx_strand_id
1 'polypeptide(L)'
;MKEKTPDLRNIAESLFIVNRHAKTAPDPRQLYELKKQTVSKLIQEKKAKKIGLHYSDRPRLSQQHSILLIEVAGYYFHIPAEKKDFQELKHLGKVDTTYRNPKPKLSLSKSKRILQQYLGKQINTAPRPSAYGSMLGNQQVVPWNQRVRR
;
A
#
# COMPACT_ATOMS: atom_id res chain seq x y z
N MET A 1 10.78 -24.72 0.65
CA MET A 1 9.42 -24.32 0.23
C MET A 1 9.56 -23.10 -0.68
N LYS A 2 9.16 -23.16 -1.95
CA LYS A 2 9.21 -21.98 -2.84
C LYS A 2 8.14 -20.99 -2.36
N GLU A 3 8.53 -19.83 -1.87
CA GLU A 3 7.57 -18.77 -1.53
C GLU A 3 6.79 -18.40 -2.80
N LYS A 4 5.46 -18.58 -2.77
CA LYS A 4 4.59 -18.23 -3.89
C LYS A 4 4.60 -16.71 -4.02
N THR A 5 5.13 -16.21 -5.13
CA THR A 5 5.10 -14.79 -5.45
C THR A 5 3.64 -14.32 -5.55
N PRO A 6 3.30 -13.15 -4.98
CA PRO A 6 1.96 -12.61 -5.12
C PRO A 6 1.61 -12.36 -6.59
N ASP A 7 0.38 -12.67 -6.97
CA ASP A 7 -0.14 -12.38 -8.31
C ASP A 7 -0.13 -10.87 -8.61
N LEU A 8 0.11 -10.49 -9.88
CA LEU A 8 0.27 -9.09 -10.29
C LEU A 8 -1.00 -8.28 -10.03
N ARG A 9 -2.17 -8.88 -10.24
CA ARG A 9 -3.46 -8.25 -9.94
C ARG A 9 -3.61 -7.96 -8.44
N ASN A 10 -3.22 -8.90 -7.58
CA ASN A 10 -3.22 -8.69 -6.13
C ASN A 10 -2.27 -7.57 -5.70
N ILE A 11 -1.12 -7.43 -6.38
CA ILE A 11 -0.18 -6.33 -6.14
C ILE A 11 -0.82 -4.99 -6.54
N ALA A 12 -1.43 -4.90 -7.72
CA ALA A 12 -2.11 -3.69 -8.20
C ALA A 12 -3.26 -3.25 -7.28
N GLU A 13 -4.12 -4.20 -6.89
CA GLU A 13 -5.21 -3.98 -5.93
C GLU A 13 -4.68 -3.50 -4.56
N SER A 14 -3.62 -4.14 -4.07
CA SER A 14 -2.97 -3.77 -2.80
C SER A 14 -2.34 -2.38 -2.86
N LEU A 15 -1.68 -2.05 -3.97
CA LEU A 15 -1.08 -0.75 -4.22
C LEU A 15 -2.13 0.36 -4.27
N PHE A 16 -3.29 0.10 -4.89
CA PHE A 16 -4.43 1.02 -4.90
C PHE A 16 -4.94 1.32 -3.49
N ILE A 17 -5.12 0.30 -2.66
CA ILE A 17 -5.57 0.46 -1.27
C ILE A 17 -4.53 1.25 -0.46
N VAL A 18 -3.26 0.87 -0.51
CA VAL A 18 -2.18 1.57 0.22
C VAL A 18 -2.11 3.04 -0.18
N ASN A 19 -2.20 3.35 -1.48
CA ASN A 19 -2.22 4.73 -1.97
C ASN A 19 -3.47 5.50 -1.50
N ARG A 20 -4.65 4.87 -1.47
CA ARG A 20 -5.88 5.49 -0.91
C ARG A 20 -5.68 5.86 0.55
N HIS A 21 -5.14 4.95 1.37
CA HIS A 21 -4.91 5.20 2.79
C HIS A 21 -3.78 6.22 3.03
N ALA A 22 -2.73 6.24 2.22
CA ALA A 22 -1.66 7.23 2.32
C ALA A 22 -2.15 8.68 2.13
N LYS A 23 -3.24 8.88 1.37
CA LYS A 23 -3.85 10.21 1.17
C LYS A 23 -4.65 10.70 2.37
N THR A 24 -5.09 9.80 3.25
CA THR A 24 -6.01 10.13 4.36
C THR A 24 -5.43 9.80 5.73
N ALA A 25 -4.28 9.13 5.81
CA ALA A 25 -3.66 8.74 7.07
C ALA A 25 -3.04 9.97 7.77
N PRO A 26 -3.17 10.08 9.12
CA PRO A 26 -2.49 11.13 9.90
C PRO A 26 -0.96 11.09 9.76
N ASP A 27 -0.38 9.89 9.74
CA ASP A 27 1.03 9.66 9.41
C ASP A 27 1.15 8.76 8.18
N PRO A 28 1.43 9.33 6.99
CA PRO A 28 1.47 8.57 5.75
C PRO A 28 2.87 8.07 5.36
N ARG A 29 3.92 8.38 6.15
CA ARG A 29 5.34 8.16 5.76
C ARG A 29 5.61 6.71 5.33
N GLN A 30 5.20 5.74 6.14
CA GLN A 30 5.42 4.32 5.85
C GLN A 30 4.66 3.85 4.60
N LEU A 31 3.45 4.36 4.38
CA LEU A 31 2.61 3.98 3.23
C LEU A 31 3.15 4.56 1.93
N TYR A 32 3.65 5.81 1.96
CA TYR A 32 4.30 6.41 0.80
C TYR A 32 5.58 5.68 0.42
N GLU A 33 6.40 5.31 1.39
CA GLU A 33 7.63 4.57 1.13
C GLU A 33 7.33 3.19 0.55
N LEU A 34 6.34 2.49 1.12
CA LEU A 34 5.90 1.19 0.60
C LEU A 34 5.38 1.30 -0.85
N LYS A 35 4.56 2.32 -1.14
CA LYS A 35 4.09 2.60 -2.51
C LYS A 35 5.27 2.86 -3.45
N LYS A 36 6.18 3.75 -3.07
CA LYS A 36 7.33 4.18 -3.89
C LYS A 36 8.19 2.98 -4.28
N GLN A 37 8.63 2.20 -3.29
CA GLN A 37 9.46 1.01 -3.52
C GLN A 37 8.76 -0.02 -4.40
N THR A 38 7.47 -0.25 -4.16
CA THR A 38 6.68 -1.19 -4.97
C THR A 38 6.64 -0.77 -6.43
N VAL A 39 6.35 0.50 -6.71
CA VAL A 39 6.28 1.03 -8.08
C VAL A 39 7.65 0.98 -8.75
N SER A 40 8.72 1.40 -8.07
CA SER A 40 10.09 1.32 -8.61
C SER A 40 10.45 -0.12 -9.01
N LYS A 41 10.13 -1.10 -8.15
CA LYS A 41 10.35 -2.52 -8.45
C LYS A 41 9.51 -3.01 -9.64
N LEU A 42 8.23 -2.63 -9.71
CA LEU A 42 7.35 -3.00 -10.84
C LEU A 42 7.87 -2.44 -12.19
N ILE A 43 8.41 -1.23 -12.20
CA ILE A 43 9.00 -0.62 -13.40
C ILE A 43 10.30 -1.35 -13.78
N GLN A 44 11.17 -1.61 -12.81
CA GLN A 44 12.43 -2.35 -13.04
C GLN A 44 12.19 -3.76 -13.59
N GLU A 45 11.16 -4.46 -13.06
CA GLU A 45 10.77 -5.80 -13.52
C GLU A 45 9.92 -5.78 -14.81
N LYS A 46 9.71 -4.62 -15.44
CA LYS A 46 8.86 -4.43 -16.63
C LYS A 46 7.42 -4.96 -16.45
N LYS A 47 6.92 -4.96 -15.21
CA LYS A 47 5.55 -5.34 -14.83
C LYS A 47 4.59 -4.16 -14.80
N ALA A 48 5.12 -2.94 -14.81
CA ALA A 48 4.35 -1.71 -15.00
C ALA A 48 4.60 -1.15 -16.39
N LYS A 49 3.53 -0.76 -17.09
CA LYS A 49 3.61 -0.11 -18.39
C LYS A 49 3.54 1.40 -18.21
N LYS A 50 4.52 2.14 -18.73
CA LYS A 50 4.45 3.60 -18.84
C LYS A 50 3.52 3.94 -20.02
N ILE A 51 2.46 4.69 -19.75
CA ILE A 51 1.41 4.99 -20.75
C ILE A 51 1.64 6.36 -21.40
N GLY A 52 1.98 7.37 -20.59
CA GLY A 52 2.20 8.72 -21.08
C GLY A 52 2.20 9.76 -19.97
N LEU A 53 2.33 11.02 -20.35
CA LEU A 53 2.39 12.15 -19.42
C LEU A 53 1.05 12.89 -19.36
N HIS A 54 0.64 13.28 -18.17
CA HIS A 54 -0.49 14.19 -17.96
C HIS A 54 -0.02 15.47 -17.30
N TYR A 55 -0.74 16.56 -17.52
CA TYR A 55 -0.56 17.76 -16.72
C TYR A 55 -1.10 17.54 -15.30
N SER A 56 -0.40 18.05 -14.30
CA SER A 56 -0.87 18.11 -12.92
C SER A 56 -1.97 19.15 -12.78
N ASP A 57 -3.06 18.79 -12.10
CA ASP A 57 -4.20 19.68 -11.88
C ASP A 57 -3.90 20.84 -10.90
N ARG A 58 -2.80 20.76 -10.12
CA ARG A 58 -2.44 21.77 -9.10
C ARG A 58 -0.99 22.26 -9.25
N PRO A 59 -0.69 23.09 -10.27
CA PRO A 59 0.62 23.73 -10.38
C PRO A 59 0.80 24.77 -9.27
N ARG A 60 1.82 24.62 -8.42
CA ARG A 60 2.07 25.51 -7.26
C ARG A 60 2.65 26.88 -7.64
N LEU A 61 3.36 26.99 -8.76
CA LEU A 61 4.15 28.17 -9.15
C LEU A 61 3.86 28.62 -10.59
N SER A 62 2.65 28.40 -11.10
CA SER A 62 2.25 28.64 -12.50
C SER A 62 3.05 27.88 -13.58
N GLN A 63 4.08 27.12 -13.20
CA GLN A 63 4.76 26.19 -14.08
C GLN A 63 3.95 24.90 -14.19
N GLN A 64 3.60 24.54 -15.42
CA GLN A 64 2.86 23.34 -15.74
C GLN A 64 3.71 22.10 -15.44
N HIS A 65 3.40 21.39 -14.35
CA HIS A 65 4.10 20.16 -13.99
C HIS A 65 3.45 18.97 -14.70
N SER A 66 4.26 18.06 -15.24
CA SER A 66 3.76 16.81 -15.83
C SER A 66 3.98 15.63 -14.89
N ILE A 67 2.99 14.76 -14.81
CA ILE A 67 2.99 13.52 -14.03
C ILE A 67 2.91 12.32 -14.98
N LEU A 68 3.64 11.26 -14.64
CA LEU A 68 3.67 10.04 -15.43
C LEU A 68 2.49 9.15 -15.05
N LEU A 69 1.71 8.73 -16.06
CA LEU A 69 0.70 7.69 -15.95
C LEU A 69 1.33 6.32 -16.20
N ILE A 70 1.18 5.43 -15.23
CA ILE A 70 1.54 4.01 -15.37
C ILE A 70 0.31 3.12 -15.22
N GLU A 71 0.35 1.95 -15.87
CA GLU A 71 -0.65 0.90 -15.77
C GLU A 71 -0.03 -0.38 -15.19
N VAL A 72 -0.76 -1.02 -14.30
CA VAL A 72 -0.39 -2.29 -13.65
C VAL A 72 -1.65 -3.14 -13.51
N ALA A 73 -1.77 -4.20 -14.32
CA ALA A 73 -2.90 -5.15 -14.29
C ALA A 73 -4.30 -4.47 -14.30
N GLY A 74 -4.48 -3.49 -15.19
CA GLY A 74 -5.71 -2.72 -15.35
C GLY A 74 -5.91 -1.57 -14.35
N TYR A 75 -4.96 -1.39 -13.41
CA TYR A 75 -4.96 -0.25 -12.49
C TYR A 75 -4.00 0.83 -12.98
N TYR A 76 -4.45 2.07 -12.89
CA TYR A 76 -3.69 3.24 -13.32
C TYR A 76 -3.22 4.05 -12.11
N PHE A 77 -1.97 4.50 -12.17
CA PHE A 77 -1.36 5.29 -11.11
C PHE A 77 -0.57 6.46 -11.69
N HIS A 78 -0.58 7.58 -10.97
CA HIS A 78 0.31 8.70 -11.26
C HIS A 78 1.53 8.67 -10.33
N ILE A 79 2.70 8.90 -10.93
CA ILE A 79 3.98 9.11 -10.26
C ILE A 79 4.66 10.36 -10.80
N PRO A 80 5.63 10.94 -10.05
CA PRO A 80 6.45 12.03 -10.57
C PRO A 80 7.13 11.60 -11.88
N ALA A 81 7.08 12.46 -12.91
CA ALA A 81 7.76 12.21 -14.16
C ALA A 81 9.26 12.50 -14.04
N GLU A 82 10.09 11.68 -14.68
CA GLU A 82 11.53 11.88 -14.79
C GLU A 82 11.90 12.49 -16.15
N LYS A 83 13.11 13.07 -16.26
CA LYS A 83 13.57 13.72 -17.51
C LYS A 83 13.49 12.81 -18.74
N LYS A 84 13.77 11.51 -18.56
CA LYS A 84 13.70 10.51 -19.65
C LYS A 84 12.28 10.29 -20.16
N ASP A 85 11.29 10.39 -19.28
CA ASP A 85 9.88 10.18 -19.65
C ASP A 85 9.41 11.23 -20.66
N PHE A 86 9.92 12.47 -20.58
CA PHE A 86 9.60 13.54 -21.54
C PHE A 86 10.18 13.30 -22.94
N GLN A 87 11.23 12.48 -23.06
CA GLN A 87 11.85 12.15 -24.34
C GLN A 87 11.18 10.94 -24.98
N GLU A 88 10.79 9.95 -24.15
CA GLU A 88 10.30 8.66 -24.61
C GLU A 88 8.77 8.58 -24.75
N LEU A 89 8.02 9.43 -24.03
CA LEU A 89 6.57 9.30 -23.91
C LEU A 89 5.82 10.53 -24.43
N LYS A 90 4.69 10.26 -25.08
CA LYS A 90 3.75 11.30 -25.50
C LYS A 90 3.05 11.98 -24.33
N HIS A 91 2.79 13.27 -24.49
CA HIS A 91 1.92 14.00 -23.59
C HIS A 91 0.45 13.77 -23.96
N LEU A 92 -0.34 13.27 -23.01
CA LEU A 92 -1.75 12.91 -23.15
C LEU A 92 -2.69 14.10 -22.83
N GLY A 93 -2.16 15.20 -22.32
CA GLY A 93 -2.91 16.41 -22.02
C GLY A 93 -3.38 16.46 -20.57
N LYS A 94 -4.63 16.86 -20.36
CA LYS A 94 -5.23 16.92 -19.01
C LYS A 94 -5.52 15.51 -18.49
N VAL A 95 -5.60 15.36 -17.17
CA VAL A 95 -5.95 14.07 -16.55
C VAL A 95 -7.36 13.66 -17.00
N ASP A 96 -7.47 12.46 -17.53
CA ASP A 96 -8.78 11.85 -17.81
C ASP A 96 -9.53 11.55 -16.50
N THR A 97 -10.72 12.12 -16.38
CA THR A 97 -11.59 11.97 -15.20
C THR A 97 -12.69 10.93 -15.39
N THR A 98 -12.84 10.39 -16.60
CA THR A 98 -13.90 9.44 -16.95
C THR A 98 -13.60 8.04 -16.43
N TYR A 99 -12.34 7.62 -16.48
CA TYR A 99 -11.91 6.32 -15.99
C TYR A 99 -11.66 6.31 -14.48
N ARG A 100 -12.08 5.22 -13.82
CA ARG A 100 -11.76 4.94 -12.42
C ARG A 100 -11.28 3.52 -12.24
N ASN A 101 -10.21 3.38 -11.45
CA ASN A 101 -9.73 2.07 -11.04
C ASN A 101 -10.84 1.25 -10.36
N PRO A 102 -10.95 -0.06 -10.66
CA PRO A 102 -11.94 -0.92 -10.05
C PRO A 102 -11.73 -1.00 -8.53
N LYS A 103 -12.83 -1.03 -7.76
CA LYS A 103 -12.77 -1.04 -6.29
C LYS A 103 -12.34 -2.43 -5.78
N PRO A 104 -11.17 -2.59 -5.15
CA PRO A 104 -10.76 -3.88 -4.62
C PRO A 104 -11.48 -4.22 -3.30
N LYS A 105 -11.54 -5.51 -2.96
CA LYS A 105 -12.14 -6.01 -1.71
C LYS A 105 -11.13 -6.27 -0.59
N LEU A 106 -9.84 -6.01 -0.81
CA LEU A 106 -8.78 -6.29 0.17
C LEU A 106 -8.76 -5.26 1.32
N SER A 107 -8.28 -5.68 2.49
CA SER A 107 -8.05 -4.78 3.62
C SER A 107 -6.67 -4.12 3.55
N LEU A 108 -6.48 -2.99 4.24
CA LEU A 108 -5.17 -2.31 4.33
C LEU A 108 -4.08 -3.24 4.88
N SER A 109 -4.38 -3.98 5.96
CA SER A 109 -3.42 -4.89 6.59
C SER A 109 -2.96 -5.99 5.63
N LYS A 110 -3.91 -6.60 4.90
CA LYS A 110 -3.60 -7.61 3.88
C LYS A 110 -2.80 -7.01 2.72
N SER A 111 -3.17 -5.82 2.29
CA SER A 111 -2.49 -5.09 1.22
C SER A 111 -1.03 -4.79 1.57
N LYS A 112 -0.77 -4.30 2.79
CA LYS A 112 0.60 -4.08 3.28
C LYS A 112 1.44 -5.36 3.25
N ARG A 113 0.88 -6.46 3.76
CA ARG A 113 1.55 -7.77 3.75
C ARG A 113 1.87 -8.25 2.33
N ILE A 114 0.93 -8.12 1.38
CA ILE A 114 1.17 -8.49 -0.03
C ILE A 114 2.32 -7.67 -0.62
N LEU A 115 2.33 -6.35 -0.43
CA LEU A 115 3.39 -5.50 -0.95
C LEU A 115 4.74 -5.75 -0.27
N GLN A 116 4.76 -5.97 1.04
CA GLN A 116 5.98 -6.30 1.79
C GLN A 116 6.57 -7.64 1.32
N GLN A 117 5.73 -8.66 1.15
CA GLN A 117 6.12 -9.95 0.60
C GLN A 117 6.68 -9.79 -0.82
N TYR A 118 6.02 -9.00 -1.67
CA TYR A 118 6.52 -8.70 -3.02
C TYR A 118 7.89 -7.99 -2.99
N LEU A 119 8.11 -7.10 -2.03
CA LEU A 119 9.40 -6.43 -1.84
C LEU A 119 10.47 -7.30 -1.17
N GLY A 120 10.14 -8.53 -0.73
CA GLY A 120 11.06 -9.40 0.01
C GLY A 120 11.37 -8.90 1.43
N LYS A 121 10.52 -8.02 1.98
CA LYS A 121 10.67 -7.53 3.36
C LYS A 121 10.05 -8.54 4.32
N GLN A 122 10.86 -9.09 5.21
CA GLN A 122 10.37 -9.97 6.28
C GLN A 122 9.38 -9.21 7.17
N ILE A 123 8.20 -9.80 7.34
CA ILE A 123 7.14 -9.21 8.15
C ILE A 123 7.47 -9.56 9.59
N ASN A 124 8.16 -8.67 10.31
CA ASN A 124 8.22 -8.74 11.76
C ASN A 124 6.85 -8.32 12.32
N THR A 125 5.82 -9.14 12.11
CA THR A 125 4.62 -9.06 12.94
C THR A 125 5.05 -9.52 14.31
N ALA A 126 5.45 -8.57 15.17
CA ALA A 126 5.45 -8.83 16.60
C ALA A 126 4.09 -9.47 16.91
N PRO A 127 4.07 -10.67 17.54
CA PRO A 127 2.82 -11.29 17.89
C PRO A 127 2.04 -10.26 18.71
N ARG A 128 0.83 -9.93 18.27
CA ARG A 128 -0.06 -9.13 19.11
C ARG A 128 -0.20 -9.93 20.40
N PRO A 129 0.15 -9.39 21.58
CA PRO A 129 -0.19 -10.07 22.81
C PRO A 129 -1.70 -10.33 22.75
N SER A 130 -2.09 -11.60 22.82
CA SER A 130 -3.49 -11.96 22.86
C SER A 130 -4.09 -11.24 24.07
N ALA A 131 -4.98 -10.27 23.82
CA ALA A 131 -5.72 -9.61 24.91
C ALA A 131 -6.62 -10.60 25.68
N TYR A 132 -6.73 -11.85 25.21
CA TYR A 132 -7.47 -12.94 25.81
C TYR A 132 -6.59 -14.09 26.31
N GLY A 133 -5.27 -13.88 26.46
CA GLY A 133 -4.37 -14.82 27.12
C GLY A 133 -3.87 -14.22 28.42
N SER A 134 -4.22 -14.85 29.55
CA SER A 134 -3.74 -14.58 30.92
C SER A 134 -4.34 -13.37 31.67
N MET A 135 -5.66 -13.32 31.84
CA MET A 135 -6.26 -12.74 33.06
C MET A 135 -6.66 -13.79 34.10
N LEU A 136 -6.52 -15.09 33.79
CA LEU A 136 -6.52 -16.14 34.81
C LEU A 136 -5.08 -16.36 35.26
N GLY A 137 -4.60 -15.40 36.05
CA GLY A 137 -3.54 -15.69 36.99
C GLY A 137 -3.98 -16.89 37.82
N ASN A 138 -3.01 -17.73 38.16
CA ASN A 138 -3.16 -18.90 39.03
C ASN A 138 -3.45 -18.42 40.48
N GLN A 139 -4.50 -17.62 40.68
CA GLN A 139 -5.00 -17.25 41.99
C GLN A 139 -5.87 -18.43 42.45
N GLN A 140 -5.33 -19.19 43.40
CA GLN A 140 -6.15 -20.01 44.29
C GLN A 140 -7.06 -19.05 45.07
N VAL A 141 -8.20 -18.69 44.47
CA VAL A 141 -9.24 -17.93 45.15
C VAL A 141 -9.95 -18.92 46.08
N VAL A 142 -9.59 -18.90 47.36
CA VAL A 142 -10.33 -19.64 48.37
C VAL A 142 -11.73 -19.03 48.45
N PRO A 143 -12.81 -19.82 48.22
CA PRO A 143 -14.18 -19.31 48.21
C PRO A 143 -14.52 -18.60 49.53
N TRP A 144 -15.31 -17.53 49.45
CA TRP A 144 -15.57 -16.63 50.59
C TRP A 144 -16.19 -17.33 51.82
N ASN A 145 -16.84 -18.48 51.61
CA ASN A 145 -17.46 -19.32 52.63
C ASN A 145 -16.48 -20.23 53.40
N GLN A 146 -15.20 -20.24 53.04
CA GLN A 146 -14.16 -21.04 53.72
C GLN A 146 -13.21 -20.20 54.61
N ARG A 147 -13.48 -18.90 54.79
CA ARG A 147 -12.66 -18.04 55.67
C ARG A 147 -13.08 -18.25 57.12
N VAL A 148 -12.24 -18.94 57.89
CA VAL A 148 -12.40 -19.11 59.35
C VAL A 148 -12.37 -17.73 60.01
N ARG A 149 -13.45 -17.37 60.71
CA ARG A 149 -13.51 -16.15 61.53
C ARG A 149 -12.57 -16.30 62.73
N ARG A 150 -11.61 -15.38 62.87
CA ARG A 150 -10.90 -15.12 64.12
C ARG A 150 -11.61 -14.04 64.89
#